data_AF-A0AAE3U8D9-F1
#
_entry.id   AF-A0AAE3U8D9-F1
#
_cell.length_a   1.000
_cell.length_b   1.000
_cell.length_c   1.000
_cell.angle_alpha   90.00
_cell.angle_beta   90.00
_cell.angle_gamma   90.00
#
_symmetry.space_group_name_H-M   'P 1'
#
loop_
_entity.id
_entity.type
_entity.pdbx_description
1 polymer ?
#
loop_
_entity_poly.entity_id
_entity_poly.type
_entity_poly.pdbx_seq_one_letter_code
_entity_poly.pdbx_strand_id
1 'polypeptide(L)'
;MENIRSVTFIVSGATALASELFINTLRPYLDVKLIGSQTYGKPVGFLGIHIDTYTLYIPNFSNVNAQGTTDYYTGFSPTITATDDVTHDFGDIEEECLATALSPLDGKRTRIQTNPKKQYSARSYASRQEEIWKGMIRKRLRLY
;
A
#
# COMPACT_ATOMS: atom_id res chain seq x y z
N MET A 1 -4.95 -9.31 23.63
CA MET A 1 -4.60 -8.17 22.74
C MET A 1 -5.44 -6.92 23.06
N GLU A 2 -5.86 -6.69 24.29
CA GLU A 2 -6.91 -5.68 24.60
C GLU A 2 -6.43 -4.21 24.65
N ASN A 3 -5.18 -3.88 24.29
CA ASN A 3 -4.65 -2.51 24.50
C ASN A 3 -3.87 -1.87 23.33
N ILE A 4 -3.82 -2.46 22.12
CA ILE A 4 -3.19 -1.78 20.97
C ILE A 4 -4.21 -0.88 20.30
N ARG A 5 -3.96 0.43 20.29
CA ARG A 5 -4.85 1.45 19.71
C ARG A 5 -4.41 1.96 18.33
N SER A 6 -3.11 1.95 18.08
CA SER A 6 -2.51 2.43 16.83
C SER A 6 -1.32 1.59 16.43
N VAL A 7 -1.02 1.59 15.13
CA VAL A 7 0.15 0.93 14.54
C VAL A 7 0.74 1.84 13.47
N THR A 8 2.06 1.98 13.46
CA THR A 8 2.80 2.74 12.44
C THR A 8 3.57 1.75 11.56
N PHE A 9 3.42 1.89 10.24
CA PHE A 9 4.22 1.17 9.26
C PHE A 9 5.19 2.12 8.58
N ILE A 10 6.44 1.70 8.48
CA ILE A 10 7.42 2.30 7.58
C ILE A 10 7.24 1.61 6.23
N VAL A 11 7.05 2.40 5.17
CA VAL A 11 6.69 1.92 3.84
C VAL A 11 7.45 2.67 2.75
N SER A 12 7.58 2.01 1.60
CA SER A 12 8.19 2.59 0.41
C SER A 12 7.48 2.15 -0.86
N GLY A 13 7.93 2.64 -2.02
CA GLY A 13 7.47 2.15 -3.32
C GLY A 13 7.67 0.64 -3.56
N ALA A 14 8.53 -0.02 -2.76
CA ALA A 14 8.71 -1.47 -2.78
C ALA A 14 7.68 -2.23 -1.93
N THR A 15 6.90 -1.53 -1.09
CA THR A 15 5.82 -2.13 -0.30
C THR A 15 4.67 -2.50 -1.23
N ALA A 16 4.49 -3.80 -1.45
CA ALA A 16 3.50 -4.35 -2.39
C ALA A 16 2.87 -5.64 -1.84
N LEU A 17 1.76 -6.07 -2.46
CA LEU A 17 1.15 -7.39 -2.23
C LEU A 17 0.80 -7.64 -0.76
N ALA A 18 1.39 -8.67 -0.15
CA ALA A 18 1.09 -9.14 1.19
C ALA A 18 1.24 -8.04 2.25
N SER A 19 2.25 -7.18 2.10
CA SER A 19 2.46 -6.04 3.01
C SER A 19 1.32 -5.01 2.91
N GLU A 20 0.85 -4.71 1.70
CA GLU A 20 -0.30 -3.82 1.49
C GLU A 20 -1.62 -4.47 1.94
N LEU A 21 -1.79 -5.77 1.73
CA LEU A 21 -2.94 -6.53 2.24
C LEU A 21 -2.97 -6.49 3.78
N PHE A 22 -1.82 -6.65 4.42
CA PHE A 22 -1.72 -6.61 5.88
C PHE A 22 -2.11 -5.22 6.41
N ILE A 23 -1.57 -4.15 5.83
CA ILE A 23 -1.96 -2.76 6.11
C ILE A 23 -3.47 -2.58 5.90
N ASN A 24 -4.01 -3.03 4.77
CA ASN A 24 -5.42 -2.86 4.40
C ASN A 24 -6.36 -3.59 5.38
N THR A 25 -5.95 -4.76 5.86
CA THR A 25 -6.76 -5.61 6.76
C THR A 25 -6.88 -5.01 8.16
N LEU A 26 -5.86 -4.26 8.61
CA LEU A 26 -5.85 -3.65 9.95
C LEU A 26 -6.58 -2.31 10.01
N ARG A 27 -6.67 -1.58 8.90
CA ARG A 27 -7.32 -0.25 8.83
C ARG A 27 -8.74 -0.17 9.43
N PRO A 28 -9.61 -1.18 9.29
CA PRO A 28 -10.93 -1.16 9.92
C PRO A 28 -10.91 -1.25 11.46
N TYR A 29 -9.80 -1.69 12.05
CA TYR A 29 -9.72 -2.08 13.46
C TYR A 29 -8.74 -1.23 14.27
N LEU A 30 -7.72 -0.64 13.65
CA LEU A 30 -6.66 0.13 14.30
C LEU A 30 -6.45 1.48 13.62
N ASP A 31 -5.94 2.47 14.37
CA ASP A 31 -5.38 3.69 13.78
C ASP A 31 -4.04 3.37 13.10
N VAL A 32 -4.10 3.17 11.78
CA VAL A 32 -2.93 2.83 10.96
C VAL A 32 -2.29 4.09 10.40
N LYS A 33 -1.01 4.32 10.73
CA LYS A 33 -0.19 5.41 10.19
C LYS A 33 0.89 4.85 9.27
N LEU A 34 1.16 5.57 8.19
CA LEU A 34 2.19 5.20 7.21
C LEU A 34 3.28 6.28 7.20
N ILE A 35 4.54 5.87 7.27
CA ILE A 35 5.71 6.76 7.18
C ILE A 35 6.61 6.30 6.04
N GLY A 36 7.21 7.24 5.32
CA GLY A 36 8.10 6.94 4.20
C GLY A 36 7.52 7.46 2.88
N SER A 37 7.39 6.60 1.87
CA SER A 37 6.88 6.97 0.54
C SER A 37 5.65 6.18 0.10
N GLN A 38 5.02 6.60 -1.00
CA GLN A 38 3.83 5.95 -1.54
C GLN A 38 4.09 4.48 -1.87
N THR A 39 3.19 3.58 -1.44
CA THR A 39 3.31 2.14 -1.73
C THR A 39 3.01 1.82 -3.19
N TYR A 40 3.26 0.57 -3.61
CA TYR A 40 3.17 0.18 -5.01
C TYR A 40 1.74 0.19 -5.57
N GLY A 41 0.77 -0.33 -4.81
CA GLY A 41 -0.62 -0.45 -5.23
C GLY A 41 -0.97 -1.75 -5.95
N LYS A 42 -0.73 -2.90 -5.31
CA LYS A 42 -1.04 -4.22 -5.87
C LYS A 42 -2.09 -4.97 -5.04
N PRO A 43 -3.39 -4.64 -5.16
CA PRO A 43 -4.47 -5.25 -4.39
C PRO A 43 -4.89 -6.64 -4.91
N VAL A 44 -3.95 -7.44 -5.43
CA VAL A 44 -4.22 -8.76 -6.03
C VAL A 44 -3.24 -9.80 -5.54
N GLY A 45 -3.67 -11.06 -5.50
CA GLY A 45 -2.84 -12.21 -5.16
C GLY A 45 -2.66 -13.18 -6.33
N PHE A 46 -1.69 -14.08 -6.16
CA PHE A 46 -1.27 -15.05 -7.17
C PHE A 46 -1.22 -16.43 -6.52
N LEU A 47 -1.69 -17.42 -7.25
CA LEU A 47 -1.54 -18.84 -6.98
C LEU A 47 -0.77 -19.43 -8.15
N GLY A 48 0.24 -20.26 -7.86
CA GLY A 48 1.01 -20.92 -8.91
C GLY A 48 0.14 -21.94 -9.65
N ILE A 49 0.05 -21.81 -10.97
CA ILE A 49 -0.58 -22.81 -11.85
C ILE A 49 0.54 -23.58 -12.54
N HIS A 50 0.69 -24.87 -12.20
CA HIS A 50 1.74 -25.71 -12.76
C HIS A 50 1.33 -26.27 -14.13
N ILE A 51 2.19 -26.10 -15.14
CA ILE A 51 2.02 -26.61 -16.51
C ILE A 51 3.36 -27.19 -16.96
N ASP A 52 3.47 -28.51 -16.97
CA ASP A 52 4.72 -29.25 -17.23
C ASP A 52 5.90 -28.72 -16.40
N THR A 53 6.89 -28.10 -17.04
CA THR A 53 8.09 -27.52 -16.40
C THR A 53 7.92 -26.06 -16.00
N TYR A 54 6.79 -25.43 -16.33
CA TYR A 54 6.53 -24.02 -16.07
C TYR A 54 5.55 -23.84 -14.90
N THR A 55 5.70 -22.73 -14.18
CA THR A 55 4.70 -22.26 -13.22
C THR A 55 4.21 -20.89 -13.66
N LEU A 56 2.93 -20.79 -13.94
CA LEU A 56 2.27 -19.56 -14.35
C LEU A 56 1.77 -18.81 -13.11
N TYR A 57 2.16 -17.54 -12.99
CA TYR A 57 1.65 -16.62 -11.97
C TYR A 57 0.83 -15.52 -12.66
N ILE A 58 -0.49 -15.61 -12.55
CA ILE A 58 -1.43 -14.59 -13.00
C ILE A 58 -2.23 -14.06 -11.80
N PRO A 59 -2.77 -12.83 -11.84
CA PRO A 59 -3.67 -12.37 -10.79
C PRO A 59 -4.88 -13.31 -10.68
N ASN A 60 -5.08 -13.93 -9.51
CA ASN A 60 -6.16 -14.91 -9.28
C ASN A 60 -7.30 -14.37 -8.42
N PHE A 61 -7.00 -13.47 -7.48
CA PHE A 61 -7.98 -12.91 -6.56
C PHE A 61 -7.63 -11.47 -6.19
N SER A 62 -8.64 -10.70 -5.77
CA SER A 62 -8.49 -9.36 -5.21
C SER A 62 -8.60 -9.37 -3.69
N ASN A 63 -7.98 -8.37 -3.07
CA ASN A 63 -7.91 -8.23 -1.62
C ASN A 63 -8.97 -7.25 -1.12
N VAL A 64 -9.94 -7.74 -0.34
CA VAL A 64 -11.02 -6.93 0.24
C VAL A 64 -10.90 -6.96 1.77
N ASN A 65 -10.84 -5.80 2.42
CA ASN A 65 -10.90 -5.74 3.89
C ASN A 65 -12.34 -5.79 4.41
N ALA A 66 -12.52 -5.79 5.74
CA ALA A 66 -13.84 -5.86 6.39
C ALA A 66 -14.80 -4.69 6.04
N GLN A 67 -14.28 -3.59 5.48
CA GLN A 67 -15.06 -2.44 5.02
C GLN A 67 -15.31 -2.45 3.50
N GLY A 68 -14.94 -3.52 2.80
CA GLY A 68 -15.09 -3.61 1.35
C GLY A 68 -14.00 -2.90 0.54
N THR A 69 -12.91 -2.43 1.16
CA THR A 69 -11.87 -1.66 0.46
C THR A 69 -10.92 -2.60 -0.31
N THR A 70 -10.82 -2.39 -1.63
CA THR A 70 -9.95 -3.17 -2.54
C THR A 70 -9.24 -2.34 -3.61
N ASP A 71 -9.57 -1.06 -3.79
CA ASP A 71 -9.16 -0.28 -4.97
C ASP A 71 -7.90 0.57 -4.75
N TYR A 72 -6.92 0.08 -4.00
CA TYR A 72 -5.66 0.79 -3.74
C TYR A 72 -4.62 0.56 -4.85
N TYR A 73 -5.03 0.54 -6.12
CA TYR A 73 -4.16 0.32 -7.28
C TYR A 73 -3.12 1.43 -7.50
N THR A 74 -3.33 2.60 -6.91
CA THR A 74 -2.34 3.69 -6.90
C THR A 74 -1.39 3.60 -5.72
N GLY A 75 -1.54 2.60 -4.84
CA GLY A 75 -0.85 2.52 -3.57
C GLY A 75 -1.44 3.44 -2.51
N PHE A 76 -0.96 3.26 -1.28
CA PHE A 76 -1.29 4.07 -0.14
C PHE A 76 -0.31 5.24 -0.02
N SER A 77 -0.85 6.45 0.08
CA SER A 77 -0.05 7.63 0.40
C SER A 77 0.42 7.58 1.86
N PRO A 78 1.67 7.99 2.15
CA PRO A 78 2.15 8.08 3.52
C PRO A 78 1.36 9.14 4.30
N THR A 79 1.21 8.91 5.61
CA THR A 79 0.70 9.90 6.56
C THR A 79 1.73 11.00 6.78
N ILE A 80 3.00 10.61 6.90
CA ILE A 80 4.15 11.52 6.99
C ILE A 80 5.19 11.02 5.99
N THR A 81 5.63 11.89 5.08
CA THR A 81 6.72 11.56 4.17
C THR A 81 8.03 11.59 4.94
N ALA A 82 8.86 10.57 4.77
CA ALA A 82 10.21 10.47 5.31
C ALA A 82 11.12 9.77 4.30
N THR A 83 12.41 10.07 4.33
CA THR A 83 13.43 9.40 3.50
C THR A 83 13.81 8.06 4.12
N ASP A 84 14.01 7.05 3.28
CA ASP A 84 14.63 5.78 3.69
C ASP A 84 16.15 5.98 3.68
N ASP A 85 16.73 6.26 4.86
CA ASP A 85 18.14 6.63 4.96
C ASP A 85 19.03 5.39 5.10
N VAL A 86 19.51 4.92 3.96
CA VAL A 86 20.42 3.76 3.84
C VAL A 86 21.81 3.98 4.44
N THR A 87 22.13 5.18 4.94
CA THR A 87 23.40 5.45 5.62
C THR A 87 23.39 5.08 7.11
N HIS A 88 22.22 4.82 7.66
CA HIS A 88 22.02 4.33 9.02
C HIS A 88 21.65 2.84 9.02
N ASP A 89 22.09 2.11 10.05
CA ASP A 89 21.76 0.70 10.23
C ASP A 89 20.30 0.52 10.70
N PHE A 90 19.74 -0.68 10.50
CA PHE A 90 18.43 -1.01 11.03
C PHE A 90 18.36 -0.85 12.55
N GLY A 91 17.38 -0.06 13.02
CA GLY A 91 17.17 0.19 14.44
C GLY A 91 17.92 1.40 14.99
N ASP A 92 18.72 2.07 14.17
CA ASP A 92 19.29 3.37 14.54
C ASP A 92 18.17 4.41 14.69
N ILE A 93 18.04 4.98 15.88
CA ILE A 93 17.00 5.96 16.21
C ILE A 93 17.15 7.27 15.45
N GLU A 94 18.29 7.51 14.83
CA GLU A 94 18.56 8.69 13.99
C GLU A 94 18.20 8.44 12.51
N GLU A 95 17.88 7.20 12.10
CA GLU A 95 17.33 6.92 10.76
C GLU A 95 15.97 7.62 10.59
N GLU A 96 15.79 8.36 9.50
CA GLU A 96 14.70 9.33 9.35
C GLU A 96 13.30 8.69 9.47
N CYS A 97 13.06 7.54 8.85
CA CYS A 97 11.77 6.85 8.96
C CYS A 97 11.49 6.36 10.39
N LEU A 98 12.48 5.76 11.05
CA LEU A 98 12.36 5.26 12.42
C LEU A 98 12.20 6.42 13.43
N ALA A 99 13.04 7.44 13.34
CA ALA A 99 12.96 8.66 14.14
C ALA A 99 11.55 9.28 14.06
N THR A 100 11.01 9.39 12.83
CA THR A 100 9.68 9.93 12.59
C THR A 100 8.58 9.03 13.16
N ALA A 101 8.75 7.70 13.11
CA ALA A 101 7.81 6.75 13.68
C ALA A 101 7.78 6.78 15.21
N LEU A 102 8.92 7.08 15.85
CA LEU A 102 9.06 7.17 17.30
C LEU A 102 8.62 8.53 17.87
N SER A 103 8.73 9.62 17.10
CA SER A 103 8.40 10.98 17.55
C SER A 103 7.03 11.10 18.27
N PRO A 104 5.93 10.48 17.81
CA PRO A 104 4.64 10.54 18.50
C PRO A 104 4.59 9.79 19.84
N LEU A 105 5.48 8.82 20.06
CA LEU A 105 5.55 7.99 21.27
C LEU A 105 6.28 8.72 22.41
N ASP A 106 7.29 9.54 22.08
CA ASP A 106 8.11 10.28 23.05
C ASP A 106 7.40 11.51 23.66
N GLY A 107 6.11 11.70 23.41
CA GLY A 107 5.31 12.81 23.96
C GLY A 107 5.61 14.19 23.34
N LYS A 108 6.60 14.29 22.44
CA LYS A 108 6.85 15.49 21.63
C LYS A 108 5.80 15.56 20.52
N ARG A 109 4.70 16.28 20.77
CA ARG A 109 3.67 16.57 19.77
C ARG A 109 4.26 17.39 18.62
N THR A 110 4.78 16.72 17.61
CA THR A 110 5.02 17.35 16.31
C THR A 110 3.68 17.68 15.68
N ARG A 111 3.53 18.93 15.22
CA ARG A 111 2.35 19.40 14.49
C ARG A 111 2.34 18.68 13.14
N ILE A 112 1.66 17.53 13.10
CA ILE A 112 1.49 16.75 11.87
C ILE A 112 0.84 17.66 10.83
N GLN A 113 1.57 18.01 9.77
CA GLN A 113 0.96 18.54 8.56
C GLN A 113 0.22 17.39 7.89
N THR A 114 -1.02 17.15 8.36
CA THR A 114 -1.89 16.17 7.74
C THR A 114 -2.27 16.67 6.36
N ASN A 115 -1.90 15.94 5.30
CA ASN A 115 -2.59 16.09 4.04
C ASN A 115 -4.08 15.78 4.28
N PRO A 116 -5.02 16.65 3.84
CA PRO A 116 -6.43 16.44 4.09
C PRO A 116 -6.85 15.09 3.50
N LYS A 117 -7.52 14.26 4.33
CA LYS A 117 -8.12 12.99 3.91
C LYS A 117 -9.01 13.26 2.69
N LYS A 118 -8.64 12.74 1.51
CA LYS A 118 -9.59 12.66 0.39
C LYS A 118 -10.73 11.75 0.86
N GLN A 119 -11.91 12.32 1.08
CA GLN A 119 -13.14 11.56 1.24
C GLN A 119 -13.33 10.73 -0.03
N TYR A 120 -13.17 9.41 0.09
CA TYR A 120 -13.61 8.49 -0.94
C TYR A 120 -15.14 8.52 -0.92
N SER A 121 -15.75 9.35 -1.77
CA SER A 121 -17.17 9.23 -2.04
C SER A 121 -17.40 7.91 -2.76
N ALA A 122 -18.34 7.10 -2.27
CA ALA A 122 -18.86 5.97 -3.01
C ALA A 122 -19.54 6.52 -4.27
N ARG A 123 -18.78 6.64 -5.36
CA ARG A 123 -19.28 7.14 -6.64
C ARG A 123 -19.81 5.95 -7.43
N SER A 124 -21.10 6.03 -7.79
CA SER A 124 -21.80 5.07 -8.61
C SER A 124 -21.04 4.80 -9.92
N TYR A 125 -20.82 3.52 -10.21
CA TYR A 125 -20.22 3.01 -11.46
C TYR A 125 -21.20 3.09 -12.63
N ALA A 126 -21.78 4.25 -12.87
CA ALA A 126 -22.56 4.50 -14.07
C ALA A 126 -21.99 5.74 -14.74
N SER A 127 -21.52 5.55 -15.97
CA SER A 127 -21.07 6.58 -16.93
C SER A 127 -19.66 7.17 -16.75
N ARG A 128 -18.65 6.42 -17.20
CA ARG A 128 -17.53 7.02 -17.95
C ARG A 128 -16.86 5.97 -18.84
N GLN A 129 -17.04 6.11 -20.15
CA GLN A 129 -16.18 5.48 -21.14
C GLN A 129 -14.83 6.24 -21.18
N GLU A 130 -13.77 5.51 -21.55
CA GLU A 130 -12.35 5.91 -21.71
C GLU A 130 -11.52 5.99 -20.41
N GLU A 131 -10.46 5.24 -20.15
CA GLU A 131 -9.71 4.21 -20.89
C GLU A 131 -9.53 2.97 -19.99
N ILE A 132 -9.99 1.82 -20.47
CA ILE A 132 -9.88 0.54 -19.74
C ILE A 132 -8.43 0.05 -19.86
N TRP A 133 -7.74 -0.10 -18.73
CA TRP A 133 -6.46 -0.78 -18.63
C TRP A 133 -6.53 -2.17 -19.30
N LYS A 134 -5.75 -2.37 -20.38
CA LYS A 134 -5.72 -3.62 -21.17
C LYS A 134 -4.49 -4.49 -20.88
N GLY A 135 -4.19 -4.76 -19.60
CA GLY A 135 -3.21 -5.78 -19.21
C GLY A 135 -1.87 -5.75 -19.98
N MET A 136 -1.21 -6.92 -20.05
CA MET A 136 0.16 -7.08 -20.57
C MET A 136 0.22 -7.62 -22.01
N ILE A 137 -0.71 -7.22 -22.89
CA ILE A 137 -0.68 -7.60 -24.32
C ILE A 137 -0.60 -6.33 -25.17
N ARG A 138 0.62 -5.93 -25.56
CA ARG A 138 0.83 -5.09 -26.75
C ARG A 138 0.74 -6.01 -27.97
N LYS A 139 -0.24 -5.76 -28.86
CA LYS A 139 -0.20 -6.29 -30.22
C LYS A 139 1.07 -5.75 -30.90
N ARG A 140 2.09 -6.58 -31.08
CA ARG A 140 3.16 -6.34 -32.07
C ARG A 140 2.73 -6.98 -33.40
N LEU A 141 3.06 -6.28 -34.48
CA LEU A 141 2.56 -6.45 -35.84
C LEU A 141 2.53 -7.92 -36.33
N ARG A 142 1.47 -8.29 -37.06
CA ARG A 142 1.59 -9.37 -38.06
C ARG A 142 2.21 -8.76 -39.30
N LEU A 143 3.42 -9.19 -39.64
CA LEU A 143 3.95 -9.07 -40.99
C LEU A 143 3.44 -10.28 -41.77
N TYR A 144 2.56 -10.02 -42.73
CA TYR A 144 2.49 -10.68 -44.03
C TYR A 144 2.11 -9.61 -45.04
#